data_AF-A0A354MAL2-F1
#
_entry.id   AF-A0A354MAL2-F1
#
_cell.length_a   1.000
_cell.length_b   1.000
_cell.length_c   1.000
_cell.angle_alpha   90.00
_cell.angle_beta   90.00
_cell.angle_gamma   90.00
#
_symmetry.space_group_name_H-M   'P 1'
#
loop_
_entity.id
_entity.type
_entity.pdbx_description
1 polymer ?
#
loop_
_entity_poly.entity_id
_entity_poly.type
_entity_poly.pdbx_seq_one_letter_code
_entity_poly.pdbx_strand_id
1 'polypeptide(L)'
;MQSYKHEFIEFLESAGVLKFGDFTAKSGRKIPYFINAGEIKTGNQIRKLGEFYAKAYFEKLGNKKAVLYGPAYKGIPIAVSVAVALSENGLDVPFFFNRKEEKDHGEGGVFVGCKPQAGEEGVIVEDVITAGTAIRESMAILSKLSGVKVAATFVMVDRCEKGQTEKSAMAEVGEEFGFPVYSVVNVYDIIEYLEEDEKNRENVERIKNYLSVAGSNPVTLN
;
A
#
# COMPACT_ATOMS: atom_id res chain seq x y z
N MET A 1 -18.97 5.24 -5.65
CA MET A 1 -17.60 5.35 -5.11
C MET A 1 -17.40 6.67 -4.34
N GLN A 2 -16.52 6.72 -3.32
CA GLN A 2 -16.12 7.99 -2.67
C GLN A 2 -15.30 8.88 -3.63
N SER A 3 -15.47 10.21 -3.57
CA SER A 3 -14.84 11.15 -4.52
C SER A 3 -13.33 10.96 -4.68
N TYR A 4 -12.59 10.76 -3.59
CA TYR A 4 -11.13 10.69 -3.70
C TYR A 4 -10.63 9.39 -4.34
N LYS A 5 -11.41 8.30 -4.25
CA LYS A 5 -11.03 7.02 -4.87
C LYS A 5 -11.10 7.12 -6.40
N HIS A 6 -12.11 7.82 -6.90
CA HIS A 6 -12.26 8.15 -8.32
C HIS A 6 -11.05 8.95 -8.82
N GLU A 7 -10.74 10.06 -8.15
CA GLU A 7 -9.56 10.91 -8.43
C GLU A 7 -8.25 10.10 -8.36
N PHE A 8 -8.17 9.12 -7.45
CA PHE A 8 -6.98 8.29 -7.31
C PHE A 8 -6.80 7.36 -8.50
N ILE A 9 -7.88 6.72 -8.98
CA ILE A 9 -7.81 5.82 -10.13
C ILE A 9 -7.43 6.60 -11.40
N GLU A 10 -8.01 7.77 -11.62
CA GLU A 10 -7.62 8.67 -12.73
C GLU A 10 -6.14 9.08 -12.62
N PHE A 11 -5.65 9.36 -11.40
CA PHE A 11 -4.24 9.61 -11.16
C PHE A 11 -3.37 8.40 -11.51
N LEU A 12 -3.77 7.18 -11.15
CA LEU A 12 -3.02 5.97 -11.48
C LEU A 12 -2.94 5.75 -13.00
N GLU A 13 -4.02 5.96 -13.74
CA GLU A 13 -4.00 5.86 -15.21
C GLU A 13 -3.13 6.94 -15.85
N SER A 14 -3.32 8.21 -15.47
CA SER A 14 -2.57 9.34 -16.05
C SER A 14 -1.07 9.28 -15.73
N ALA A 15 -0.69 8.72 -14.57
CA ALA A 15 0.70 8.47 -14.22
C ALA A 15 1.28 7.21 -14.89
N GLY A 16 0.45 6.42 -15.58
CA GLY A 16 0.84 5.14 -16.17
C GLY A 16 1.07 4.04 -15.14
N VAL A 17 0.64 4.21 -13.90
CA VAL A 17 0.74 3.18 -12.84
C VAL A 17 -0.24 2.05 -13.11
N LEU A 18 -1.47 2.37 -13.51
CA LEU A 18 -2.48 1.40 -13.95
C LEU A 18 -2.41 1.27 -15.49
N LYS A 19 -2.16 0.06 -15.97
CA LYS A 19 -2.10 -0.28 -17.40
C LYS A 19 -3.00 -1.48 -17.70
N PHE A 20 -3.63 -1.48 -18.86
CA PHE A 20 -4.42 -2.61 -19.37
C PHE A 20 -3.73 -3.26 -20.57
N GLY A 21 -3.87 -4.57 -20.71
CA GLY A 21 -3.18 -5.35 -21.74
C GLY A 21 -2.82 -6.75 -21.27
N ASP A 22 -1.99 -7.44 -22.04
CA ASP A 22 -1.58 -8.81 -21.73
C ASP A 22 -0.24 -8.84 -21.00
N PHE A 23 -0.29 -9.07 -19.69
CA PHE A 23 0.90 -9.15 -18.86
C PHE A 23 1.07 -10.54 -18.27
N THR A 24 2.29 -10.82 -17.79
CA THR A 24 2.61 -12.05 -17.06
C THR A 24 3.16 -11.67 -15.69
N ALA A 25 2.47 -12.08 -14.63
CA ALA A 25 2.90 -11.85 -13.25
C ALA A 25 4.17 -12.66 -12.92
N LYS A 26 4.85 -12.31 -11.82
CA LYS A 26 5.99 -13.12 -11.31
C LYS A 26 5.61 -14.59 -11.02
N SER A 27 4.34 -14.84 -10.72
CA SER A 27 3.80 -16.20 -10.54
C SER A 27 3.58 -16.97 -11.84
N GLY A 28 3.80 -16.36 -13.01
CA GLY A 28 3.50 -16.92 -14.32
C GLY A 28 2.04 -16.73 -14.77
N ARG A 29 1.14 -16.25 -13.89
CA ARG A 29 -0.27 -15.98 -14.24
C ARG A 29 -0.35 -14.91 -15.34
N LYS A 30 -1.27 -15.12 -16.29
CA LYS A 30 -1.68 -14.09 -17.26
C LYS A 30 -2.66 -13.15 -16.58
N ILE A 31 -2.39 -11.85 -16.66
CA ILE A 31 -3.18 -10.81 -15.99
C ILE A 31 -3.59 -9.74 -17.03
N PRO A 32 -4.84 -9.26 -17.02
CA PRO A 32 -5.35 -8.31 -18.02
C PRO A 32 -5.03 -6.84 -17.69
N TYR A 33 -4.47 -6.60 -16.50
CA TYR A 33 -4.06 -5.29 -16.04
C TYR A 33 -2.81 -5.43 -15.17
N PHE A 34 -2.04 -4.35 -15.09
CA PHE A 34 -0.82 -4.30 -14.30
C PHE A 34 -0.74 -3.00 -13.51
N ILE A 35 -0.31 -3.13 -12.26
CA ILE A 35 -0.09 -2.02 -11.34
C ILE A 35 1.41 -1.88 -11.11
N ASN A 36 1.99 -0.77 -11.54
CA ASN A 36 3.42 -0.49 -11.40
C ASN A 36 3.70 0.84 -10.71
N ALA A 37 3.90 0.82 -9.39
CA ALA A 37 4.29 2.00 -8.63
C ALA A 37 5.60 2.64 -9.11
N GLY A 38 6.45 1.91 -9.84
CA GLY A 38 7.69 2.44 -10.40
C GLY A 38 7.48 3.57 -11.43
N GLU A 39 6.26 3.79 -11.90
CA GLU A 39 5.92 4.90 -12.80
C GLU A 39 5.69 6.24 -12.07
N ILE A 40 5.62 6.22 -10.73
CA ILE A 40 5.68 7.43 -9.91
C ILE A 40 7.11 7.94 -9.91
N LYS A 41 7.39 8.95 -10.74
CA LYS A 41 8.76 9.38 -11.08
C LYS A 41 9.00 10.89 -11.03
N THR A 42 7.98 11.67 -10.67
CA THR A 42 8.07 13.14 -10.58
C THR A 42 7.63 13.62 -9.20
N GLY A 43 8.10 14.81 -8.81
CA GLY A 43 7.74 15.44 -7.54
C GLY A 43 6.23 15.62 -7.37
N ASN A 44 5.52 16.02 -8.41
CA ASN A 44 4.05 16.17 -8.34
C ASN A 44 3.34 14.83 -8.17
N GLN A 45 3.80 13.76 -8.83
CA GLN A 45 3.20 12.43 -8.69
C GLN A 45 3.40 11.86 -7.29
N ILE A 46 4.61 11.94 -6.72
CA ILE A 46 4.84 11.42 -5.36
C ILE A 46 4.06 12.23 -4.33
N ARG A 47 4.00 13.57 -4.47
CA ARG A 47 3.16 14.44 -3.63
C ARG A 47 1.70 13.99 -3.65
N LYS A 48 1.10 13.83 -4.84
CA LYS A 48 -0.28 13.34 -4.99
C LYS A 48 -0.47 11.97 -4.35
N LEU A 49 0.48 11.04 -4.53
CA LEU A 49 0.40 9.73 -3.89
C LEU A 49 0.31 9.86 -2.37
N GLY A 50 1.17 10.70 -1.76
CA GLY A 50 1.11 11.01 -0.33
C GLY A 50 -0.25 11.56 0.12
N GLU A 51 -0.83 12.49 -0.64
CA GLU A 51 -2.17 13.06 -0.37
C GLU A 51 -3.26 11.97 -0.34
N PHE A 52 -3.25 11.02 -1.28
CA PHE A 52 -4.25 9.94 -1.31
C PHE A 52 -4.08 8.93 -0.18
N TYR A 53 -2.84 8.59 0.18
CA TYR A 53 -2.58 7.78 1.37
C TYR A 53 -3.00 8.49 2.65
N ALA A 54 -2.78 9.81 2.75
CA ALA A 54 -3.24 10.60 3.89
C ALA A 54 -4.78 10.59 3.99
N LYS A 55 -5.51 10.73 2.87
CA LYS A 55 -6.98 10.58 2.84
C LYS A 55 -7.41 9.21 3.37
N ALA A 56 -6.79 8.13 2.88
CA ALA A 56 -7.08 6.77 3.37
C ALA A 56 -6.72 6.59 4.86
N TYR A 57 -5.61 7.18 5.31
CA TYR A 57 -5.19 7.17 6.70
C TYR A 57 -6.24 7.84 7.60
N PHE A 58 -6.68 9.06 7.27
CA PHE A 58 -7.71 9.76 8.02
C PHE A 58 -9.04 9.01 8.01
N GLU A 59 -9.42 8.38 6.90
CA GLU A 59 -10.64 7.58 6.82
C GLU A 59 -10.62 6.40 7.79
N LYS A 60 -9.49 5.69 7.90
CA LYS A 60 -9.40 4.44 8.68
C LYS A 60 -8.95 4.64 10.12
N LEU A 61 -8.07 5.61 10.37
CA LEU A 61 -7.43 5.83 11.66
C LEU A 61 -7.77 7.19 12.30
N GLY A 62 -8.47 8.07 11.58
CA GLY A 62 -8.76 9.42 12.05
C GLY A 62 -7.47 10.19 12.37
N ASN A 63 -7.44 10.83 13.55
CA ASN A 63 -6.30 11.62 14.03
C ASN A 63 -5.32 10.83 14.90
N LYS A 64 -5.32 9.49 14.80
CA LYS A 64 -4.37 8.66 15.55
C LYS A 64 -2.95 9.06 15.19
N LYS A 65 -2.12 9.40 16.18
CA LYS A 65 -0.69 9.69 15.98
C LYS A 65 0.11 8.40 16.00
N ALA A 66 0.28 7.79 14.83
CA ALA A 66 1.14 6.63 14.64
C ALA A 66 2.47 7.03 14.01
N VAL A 67 3.52 6.25 14.27
CA VAL A 67 4.82 6.44 13.64
C VAL A 67 4.82 5.76 12.27
N LEU A 68 5.07 6.51 11.20
CA LEU A 68 5.10 5.94 9.85
C LEU A 68 6.39 5.15 9.60
N TYR A 69 6.25 3.91 9.15
CA TYR A 69 7.35 3.06 8.72
C TYR A 69 7.29 2.79 7.22
N GLY A 70 8.35 3.17 6.50
CA GLY A 70 8.51 2.87 5.08
C GLY A 70 9.54 1.77 4.85
N PRO A 71 9.17 0.56 4.39
CA PRO A 71 10.15 -0.49 4.11
C PRO A 71 11.11 -0.09 2.97
N ALA A 72 12.38 -0.44 3.09
CA ALA A 72 13.35 -0.19 2.03
C ALA A 72 13.08 -1.08 0.78
N TYR A 73 13.05 -0.54 -0.43
CA TYR A 73 13.34 0.86 -0.81
C TYR A 73 12.11 1.69 -1.13
N LYS A 74 11.02 1.07 -1.59
CA LYS A 74 9.88 1.78 -2.18
C LYS A 74 9.00 2.46 -1.13
N GLY A 75 8.87 1.86 0.05
CA GLY A 75 8.17 2.47 1.17
C GLY A 75 8.82 3.75 1.69
N ILE A 76 10.12 3.97 1.45
CA ILE A 76 10.84 5.16 1.92
C ILE A 76 10.24 6.46 1.36
N PRO A 77 10.21 6.69 0.03
CA PRO A 77 9.61 7.92 -0.52
C PRO A 77 8.12 8.02 -0.23
N ILE A 78 7.41 6.90 -0.10
CA ILE A 78 5.99 6.87 0.26
C ILE A 78 5.82 7.39 1.70
N ALA A 79 6.53 6.84 2.69
CA ALA A 79 6.45 7.27 4.08
C ALA A 79 6.76 8.76 4.26
N VAL A 80 7.79 9.26 3.58
CA VAL A 80 8.11 10.69 3.58
C VAL A 80 6.95 11.50 3.01
N SER A 81 6.42 11.12 1.85
CA SER A 81 5.34 11.88 1.21
C SER A 81 4.02 11.83 1.99
N VAL A 82 3.74 10.71 2.66
CA VAL A 82 2.55 10.57 3.52
C VAL A 82 2.71 11.43 4.78
N ALA A 83 3.88 11.43 5.42
CA ALA A 83 4.15 12.29 6.59
C ALA A 83 3.94 13.77 6.24
N VAL A 84 4.45 14.22 5.09
CA VAL A 84 4.25 15.59 4.59
C VAL A 84 2.76 15.88 4.41
N ALA A 85 2.02 15.03 3.70
CA ALA A 85 0.61 15.24 3.44
C ALA A 85 -0.25 15.22 4.71
N LEU A 86 0.04 14.36 5.69
CA LEU A 86 -0.63 14.35 6.99
C LEU A 86 -0.36 15.65 7.76
N SER A 87 0.89 16.13 7.77
CA SER A 87 1.27 17.39 8.41
C SER A 87 0.56 18.59 7.78
N GLU A 88 0.45 18.65 6.45
CA GLU A 88 -0.29 19.70 5.74
C GLU A 88 -1.78 19.72 6.09
N ASN A 89 -2.32 18.59 6.54
CA ASN A 89 -3.70 18.42 7.02
C ASN A 89 -3.81 18.45 8.56
N GLY A 90 -2.81 18.98 9.26
CA GLY A 90 -2.84 19.22 10.70
C GLY A 90 -2.47 18.03 11.58
N LEU A 91 -1.99 16.92 11.02
CA LEU A 91 -1.53 15.75 11.75
C LEU A 91 -0.02 15.52 11.51
N ASP A 92 0.81 16.16 12.32
CA ASP A 92 2.26 15.94 12.30
C ASP A 92 2.61 14.60 12.99
N VAL A 93 3.23 13.70 12.23
CA VAL A 93 3.61 12.35 12.66
C VAL A 93 5.08 12.07 12.35
N PRO A 94 5.80 11.40 13.27
CA PRO A 94 7.16 10.98 13.00
C PRO A 94 7.19 9.86 11.96
N PHE A 95 8.29 9.76 11.22
CA PHE A 95 8.53 8.66 10.28
C PHE A 95 9.94 8.09 10.41
N PHE A 96 10.09 6.82 10.01
CA PHE A 96 11.36 6.13 9.92
C PHE A 96 11.32 5.03 8.86
N PHE A 97 12.48 4.49 8.52
CA PHE A 97 12.62 3.40 7.56
C PHE A 97 13.85 2.56 7.88
N ASN A 98 13.90 1.33 7.36
CA ASN A 98 15.06 0.47 7.52
C ASN A 98 16.10 0.68 6.41
N ARG A 99 17.31 0.18 6.64
CA ARG A 99 18.32 -0.12 5.63
C ARG A 99 18.29 -1.62 5.35
N LYS A 100 18.74 -2.03 4.16
CA LYS A 100 18.94 -3.46 3.84
C LYS A 100 20.21 -4.02 4.51
N GLU A 101 21.21 -3.17 4.73
CA GLU A 101 22.46 -3.52 5.40
C GLU A 101 22.65 -2.63 6.63
N GLU A 102 23.12 -3.23 7.72
CA GLU A 102 23.47 -2.51 8.94
C GLU A 102 24.72 -1.66 8.69
N LYS A 103 24.79 -0.47 9.31
CA LYS A 103 26.03 0.32 9.29
C LYS A 103 26.81 0.10 10.58
N ASP A 104 28.11 -0.18 10.41
CA ASP A 104 29.04 -0.43 11.51
C ASP A 104 29.66 0.85 12.11
N HIS A 105 29.20 2.04 11.68
CA HIS A 105 29.83 3.34 11.94
C HIS A 105 28.81 4.49 11.85
N GLY A 106 29.02 5.57 12.63
CA GLY A 106 28.07 6.69 12.78
C GLY A 106 27.02 6.40 13.86
N GLU A 107 25.77 6.84 13.67
CA GLU A 107 24.64 6.50 14.58
C GLU A 107 24.30 5.00 14.64
N GLY A 108 24.89 4.19 13.75
CA GLY A 108 24.79 2.73 13.75
C GLY A 108 23.39 2.20 13.42
N GLY A 109 23.28 0.87 13.31
CA GLY A 109 22.00 0.17 13.25
C GLY A 109 21.28 0.19 11.90
N VAL A 110 20.05 -0.33 11.95
CA VAL A 110 19.24 -0.65 10.77
C VAL A 110 18.24 0.45 10.43
N PHE A 111 17.92 1.37 11.34
CA PHE A 111 16.87 2.38 11.14
C PHE A 111 17.41 3.78 10.81
N VAL A 112 16.61 4.56 10.09
CA VAL A 112 16.84 5.97 9.77
C VAL A 112 15.55 6.75 10.00
N GLY A 113 15.64 7.93 10.59
CA GLY A 113 14.49 8.74 10.98
C GLY A 113 14.29 8.74 12.48
N CYS A 114 13.05 8.80 12.95
CA CYS A 114 12.79 8.72 14.39
C CYS A 114 13.18 7.35 14.96
N LYS A 115 13.39 7.30 16.28
CA LYS A 115 13.52 6.07 17.05
C LYS A 115 12.20 5.86 17.80
N PRO A 116 11.34 4.93 17.37
CA PRO A 116 10.07 4.68 18.04
C PRO A 116 10.30 4.27 19.51
N GLN A 117 9.43 4.75 20.40
CA GLN A 117 9.47 4.50 21.83
C GLN A 117 8.47 3.40 22.21
N ALA A 118 8.74 2.72 23.34
CA ALA A 118 7.80 1.73 23.87
C ALA A 118 6.42 2.37 24.15
N GLY A 119 5.35 1.70 23.73
CA GLY A 119 3.98 2.19 23.80
C GLY A 119 3.53 2.93 22.55
N GLU A 120 4.43 3.32 21.65
CA GLU A 120 4.06 3.87 20.35
C GLU A 120 3.62 2.76 19.39
N GLU A 121 2.74 3.15 18.46
CA GLU A 121 2.25 2.28 17.40
C GLU A 121 2.76 2.75 16.04
N GLY A 122 3.28 1.81 15.26
CA GLY A 122 3.74 2.02 13.89
C GLY A 122 2.64 1.76 12.86
N VAL A 123 2.67 2.50 11.76
CA VAL A 123 1.88 2.24 10.56
C VAL A 123 2.83 2.01 9.39
N ILE A 124 2.73 0.85 8.76
CA ILE A 124 3.54 0.52 7.59
C ILE A 124 2.89 1.14 6.35
N VAL A 125 3.66 1.81 5.50
CA VAL A 125 3.20 2.27 4.19
C VAL A 125 4.08 1.69 3.08
N GLU A 126 3.45 1.05 2.10
CA GLU A 126 4.14 0.33 1.02
C GLU A 126 3.33 0.41 -0.28
N ASP A 127 3.96 0.20 -1.44
CA ASP A 127 3.26 0.28 -2.73
C ASP A 127 2.11 -0.73 -2.87
N VAL A 128 2.40 -2.03 -3.04
CA VAL A 128 1.42 -3.10 -3.26
C VAL A 128 1.82 -4.36 -2.52
N ILE A 129 0.83 -5.11 -2.04
CA ILE A 129 1.07 -6.46 -1.52
C ILE A 129 0.95 -7.47 -2.65
N THR A 130 2.04 -8.18 -2.93
CA THR A 130 2.04 -9.33 -3.86
C THR A 130 1.93 -10.64 -3.10
N ALA A 131 3.01 -11.07 -2.45
CA ALA A 131 3.05 -12.27 -1.61
C ALA A 131 3.20 -11.94 -0.11
N GLY A 132 3.07 -10.68 0.29
CA GLY A 132 3.30 -10.24 1.68
C GLY A 132 4.76 -10.24 2.14
N THR A 133 5.71 -10.65 1.30
CA THR A 133 7.13 -10.80 1.66
C THR A 133 7.74 -9.53 2.27
N ALA A 134 7.52 -8.36 1.66
CA ALA A 134 8.04 -7.09 2.17
C ALA A 134 7.51 -6.75 3.57
N ILE A 135 6.23 -7.07 3.84
CA ILE A 135 5.63 -6.86 5.16
C ILE A 135 6.18 -7.86 6.17
N ARG A 136 6.36 -9.14 5.81
CA ARG A 136 6.98 -10.14 6.69
C ARG A 136 8.43 -9.79 7.05
N GLU A 137 9.22 -9.34 6.07
CA GLU A 137 10.57 -8.81 6.30
C GLU A 137 10.52 -7.60 7.25
N SER A 138 9.57 -6.69 7.04
CA SER A 138 9.36 -5.54 7.91
C SER A 138 9.01 -5.95 9.33
N MET A 139 8.11 -6.91 9.51
CA MET A 139 7.74 -7.42 10.83
C MET A 139 8.92 -8.09 11.53
N ALA A 140 9.76 -8.85 10.82
CA ALA A 140 10.99 -9.40 11.39
C ALA A 140 11.94 -8.31 11.89
N ILE A 141 12.06 -7.19 11.16
CA ILE A 141 12.88 -6.04 11.56
C ILE A 141 12.24 -5.28 12.73
N LEU A 142 10.96 -4.96 12.65
CA LEU A 142 10.22 -4.19 13.64
C LEU A 142 10.04 -4.93 14.96
N SER A 143 9.99 -6.27 14.95
CA SER A 143 9.95 -7.09 16.16
C SER A 143 11.15 -6.89 17.09
N LYS A 144 12.26 -6.33 16.57
CA LYS A 144 13.45 -5.97 17.36
C LYS A 144 13.24 -4.69 18.18
N LEU A 145 12.21 -3.90 17.90
CA LEU A 145 11.86 -2.70 18.65
C LEU A 145 10.98 -3.08 19.86
N SER A 146 11.59 -3.07 21.04
CA SER A 146 10.89 -3.47 22.27
C SER A 146 9.76 -2.49 22.61
N GLY A 147 8.55 -3.03 22.78
CA GLY A 147 7.37 -2.26 23.20
C GLY A 147 6.68 -1.47 22.09
N VAL A 148 7.12 -1.57 20.84
CA VAL A 148 6.49 -0.94 19.67
C VAL A 148 5.59 -1.95 18.98
N LYS A 149 4.34 -1.57 18.68
CA LYS A 149 3.38 -2.44 17.97
C LYS A 149 3.09 -1.88 16.58
N VAL A 150 2.67 -2.72 15.65
CA VAL A 150 2.14 -2.25 14.36
C VAL A 150 0.63 -2.18 14.46
N ALA A 151 0.06 -1.00 14.21
CA ALA A 151 -1.39 -0.77 14.27
C ALA A 151 -2.09 -1.05 12.95
N ALA A 152 -1.42 -0.81 11.82
CA ALA A 152 -1.97 -1.04 10.49
C ALA A 152 -0.88 -1.07 9.42
N THR A 153 -1.24 -1.59 8.25
CA THR A 153 -0.48 -1.40 7.00
C THR A 153 -1.38 -0.72 5.97
N PHE A 154 -0.84 0.21 5.18
CA PHE A 154 -1.51 0.81 4.02
C PHE A 154 -0.76 0.50 2.74
N VAL A 155 -1.52 0.16 1.70
CA VAL A 155 -1.04 0.03 0.32
C VAL A 155 -1.88 0.82 -0.67
N MET A 156 -1.37 1.04 -1.89
CA MET A 156 -2.09 1.88 -2.85
C MET A 156 -3.29 1.14 -3.48
N VAL A 157 -3.09 -0.12 -3.86
CA VAL A 157 -4.10 -0.93 -4.55
C VAL A 157 -4.14 -2.33 -3.95
N ASP A 158 -5.31 -2.74 -3.46
CA ASP A 158 -5.63 -4.15 -3.23
C ASP A 158 -6.11 -4.77 -4.54
N ARG A 159 -5.40 -5.79 -5.03
CA ARG A 159 -5.78 -6.50 -6.25
C ARG A 159 -6.92 -7.50 -6.01
N CYS A 160 -7.24 -7.78 -4.75
CA CYS A 160 -8.20 -8.80 -4.31
C CYS A 160 -7.97 -10.14 -5.05
N GLU A 161 -6.71 -10.57 -5.08
CA GLU A 161 -6.30 -11.82 -5.74
C GLU A 161 -5.87 -12.86 -4.70
N LYS A 162 -6.18 -14.13 -4.98
CA LYS A 162 -5.69 -15.27 -4.19
C LYS A 162 -4.15 -15.34 -4.24
N GLY A 163 -3.56 -15.50 -3.07
CA GLY A 163 -2.13 -15.68 -2.85
C GLY A 163 -1.67 -17.10 -3.19
N GLN A 164 -0.97 -17.73 -2.25
CA GLN A 164 -0.66 -19.17 -2.32
C GLN A 164 -1.81 -20.03 -1.82
N THR A 165 -2.69 -19.46 -1.00
CA THR A 165 -3.90 -20.09 -0.49
C THR A 165 -5.14 -19.50 -1.17
N GLU A 166 -6.33 -19.89 -0.70
CA GLU A 166 -7.61 -19.29 -1.12
C GLU A 166 -7.78 -17.84 -0.64
N LYS A 167 -6.91 -17.35 0.26
CA LYS A 167 -6.96 -15.98 0.80
C LYS A 167 -6.08 -15.03 -0.01
N SER A 168 -6.35 -13.73 0.09
CA SER A 168 -5.44 -12.71 -0.43
C SER A 168 -4.20 -12.61 0.43
N ALA A 169 -3.09 -12.13 -0.15
CA ALA A 169 -1.89 -11.85 0.62
C ALA A 169 -2.12 -10.78 1.72
N MET A 170 -3.06 -9.85 1.52
CA MET A 170 -3.47 -8.89 2.55
C MET A 170 -4.19 -9.58 3.71
N ALA A 171 -5.11 -10.52 3.43
CA ALA A 171 -5.80 -11.29 4.47
C ALA A 171 -4.83 -12.18 5.25
N GLU A 172 -3.94 -12.88 4.56
CA GLU A 172 -2.91 -13.72 5.19
C GLU A 172 -2.03 -12.91 6.14
N VAL A 173 -1.53 -11.74 5.69
CA VAL A 173 -0.71 -10.85 6.53
C VAL A 173 -1.50 -10.32 7.73
N GLY A 174 -2.74 -9.89 7.52
CA GLY A 174 -3.57 -9.34 8.60
C GLY A 174 -3.88 -10.38 9.68
N GLU A 175 -4.17 -11.61 9.29
CA GLU A 175 -4.38 -12.72 10.24
C GLU A 175 -3.10 -13.15 10.95
N GLU A 176 -1.98 -13.23 10.22
CA GLU A 176 -0.68 -13.67 10.75
C GLU A 176 -0.15 -12.72 11.83
N PHE A 177 -0.31 -11.40 11.65
CA PHE A 177 0.25 -10.41 12.57
C PHE A 177 -0.77 -9.68 13.43
N GLY A 178 -2.07 -9.92 13.23
CA GLY A 178 -3.14 -9.37 14.07
C GLY A 178 -3.36 -7.87 13.94
N PHE A 179 -3.06 -7.29 12.77
CA PHE A 179 -3.37 -5.89 12.45
C PHE A 179 -4.08 -5.75 11.09
N PRO A 180 -4.89 -4.72 10.89
CA PRO A 180 -5.54 -4.47 9.61
C PRO A 180 -4.54 -4.08 8.51
N VAL A 181 -4.83 -4.55 7.30
CA VAL A 181 -4.17 -4.11 6.08
C VAL A 181 -5.20 -3.39 5.21
N TYR A 182 -4.99 -2.10 5.00
CA TYR A 182 -5.85 -1.22 4.22
C TYR A 182 -5.26 -0.92 2.85
N SER A 183 -6.12 -0.59 1.90
CA SER A 183 -5.71 -0.02 0.62
C SER A 183 -6.43 1.30 0.34
N VAL A 184 -5.82 2.18 -0.45
CA VAL A 184 -6.46 3.43 -0.93
C VAL A 184 -7.64 3.08 -1.84
N VAL A 185 -7.42 2.17 -2.80
CA VAL A 185 -8.48 1.56 -3.62
C VAL A 185 -8.28 0.06 -3.72
N ASN A 186 -9.30 -0.66 -4.18
CA ASN A 186 -9.20 -2.05 -4.56
C ASN A 186 -9.63 -2.26 -6.03
N VAL A 187 -9.47 -3.49 -6.53
CA VAL A 187 -9.82 -3.81 -7.93
C VAL A 187 -11.30 -3.58 -8.24
N TYR A 188 -12.20 -3.69 -7.27
CA TYR A 188 -13.62 -3.43 -7.47
C TYR A 188 -13.93 -1.94 -7.58
N ASP A 189 -13.21 -1.08 -6.83
CA ASP A 189 -13.25 0.37 -7.04
C ASP A 189 -12.78 0.72 -8.47
N ILE A 190 -11.73 0.05 -8.97
CA ILE A 190 -11.23 0.20 -10.35
C ILE A 190 -12.28 -0.23 -11.38
N ILE A 191 -12.95 -1.37 -11.16
CA ILE A 191 -14.02 -1.84 -12.05
C ILE A 191 -15.18 -0.84 -12.07
N GLU A 192 -15.63 -0.37 -10.90
CA GLU A 192 -16.71 0.63 -10.80
C GLU A 192 -16.36 1.91 -11.56
N TYR A 193 -15.12 2.41 -11.41
CA TYR A 193 -14.63 3.56 -12.17
C TYR A 193 -14.65 3.32 -13.69
N LEU A 194 -14.14 2.17 -14.14
CA LEU A 194 -14.04 1.87 -15.56
C LEU A 194 -15.40 1.71 -16.23
N GLU A 195 -16.41 1.23 -15.50
CA GLU A 195 -17.78 1.07 -15.97
C GLU A 195 -18.48 2.39 -16.30
N GLU A 196 -17.96 3.53 -15.85
CA GLU A 196 -18.50 4.86 -16.16
C GLU A 196 -18.32 5.27 -17.63
N ASP A 197 -17.37 4.65 -18.35
CA ASP A 197 -17.08 4.94 -19.76
C ASP A 197 -17.13 3.66 -20.60
N GLU A 198 -18.04 3.64 -21.59
CA GLU A 198 -18.28 2.49 -22.47
C GLU A 198 -17.01 2.03 -23.21
N LYS A 199 -16.04 2.92 -23.45
CA LYS A 199 -14.76 2.56 -24.09
C LYS A 199 -13.96 1.51 -23.30
N ASN A 200 -14.19 1.42 -21.99
CA ASN A 200 -13.48 0.51 -21.09
C ASN A 200 -14.15 -0.87 -20.96
N ARG A 201 -15.27 -1.10 -21.65
CA ARG A 201 -16.06 -2.33 -21.54
C ARG A 201 -15.23 -3.61 -21.67
N GLU A 202 -14.35 -3.68 -22.66
CA GLU A 202 -13.47 -4.84 -22.87
C GLU A 202 -12.53 -5.06 -21.67
N ASN A 203 -11.93 -3.99 -21.14
CA ASN A 203 -11.04 -4.08 -19.98
C ASN A 203 -11.79 -4.57 -18.74
N VAL A 204 -13.01 -4.06 -18.51
CA VAL A 204 -13.88 -4.49 -17.41
C VAL A 204 -14.20 -5.98 -17.52
N GLU A 205 -14.63 -6.44 -18.70
CA GLU A 205 -14.93 -7.86 -18.96
C GLU A 205 -13.71 -8.75 -18.71
N ARG A 206 -12.53 -8.34 -19.19
CA ARG A 206 -11.27 -9.08 -18.96
C ARG A 206 -10.90 -9.16 -17.49
N ILE A 207 -11.03 -8.07 -16.73
CA ILE A 207 -10.73 -8.05 -15.29
C ILE A 207 -11.71 -8.95 -14.52
N LYS A 208 -13.02 -8.86 -14.80
CA LYS A 208 -14.04 -9.72 -14.17
C LYS A 208 -13.79 -11.20 -14.46
N ASN A 209 -13.46 -11.54 -15.71
CA ASN A 209 -13.12 -12.91 -16.10
C ASN A 209 -11.87 -13.42 -15.39
N TYR A 210 -10.87 -12.57 -15.19
CA TYR A 210 -9.69 -12.92 -14.41
C TYR A 210 -10.02 -13.16 -12.93
N LEU A 211 -10.81 -12.28 -12.31
CA LEU A 211 -11.19 -12.38 -10.91
C LEU A 211 -12.15 -13.55 -10.60
N SER A 212 -12.95 -14.02 -11.55
CA SER A 212 -13.81 -15.19 -11.32
C SER A 212 -13.00 -16.47 -11.03
N VAL A 213 -11.75 -16.52 -11.48
CA VAL A 213 -10.83 -17.64 -11.26
C VAL A 213 -9.81 -17.32 -10.17
N ALA A 214 -9.18 -16.15 -10.24
CA ALA A 214 -8.04 -15.78 -9.40
C ALA A 214 -8.40 -14.82 -8.26
N GLY A 215 -9.64 -14.35 -8.19
CA GLY A 215 -10.08 -13.35 -7.23
C GLY A 215 -10.35 -13.94 -5.84
N SER A 216 -10.13 -13.12 -4.83
CA SER A 216 -10.52 -13.35 -3.45
C SER A 216 -11.50 -12.26 -3.03
N ASN A 217 -12.27 -12.49 -1.97
CA ASN A 217 -13.07 -11.41 -1.39
C ASN A 217 -12.17 -10.26 -0.92
N PRO A 218 -12.61 -9.00 -1.04
CA PRO A 218 -11.96 -7.87 -0.39
C PRO A 218 -11.79 -8.13 1.10
N VAL A 219 -10.71 -7.63 1.67
CA VAL A 219 -10.51 -7.66 3.12
C VAL A 219 -11.48 -6.67 3.75
N THR A 220 -12.67 -7.15 4.11
CA THR A 220 -13.61 -6.44 4.98
C THR A 220 -13.24 -6.72 6.42
N LEU A 221 -12.67 -5.75 7.11
CA LEU A 221 -12.43 -5.84 8.55
C LEU A 221 -13.56 -5.10 9.27
N ASN A 222 -14.20 -5.81 10.21
CA ASN A 222 -15.11 -5.24 11.20
C ASN A 222 -14.34 -4.29 12.14
#